data_AF-A0AAW1LYF2-F1
#
_entry.id   AF-A0AAW1LYF2-F1
#
_cell.length_a   1.000
_cell.length_b   1.000
_cell.length_c   1.000
_cell.angle_alpha   90.00
_cell.angle_beta   90.00
_cell.angle_gamma   90.00
#
_symmetry.space_group_name_H-M   'P 1'
#
loop_
_entity.id
_entity.type
_entity.pdbx_description
1 polymer ?
#
loop_
_entity_poly.entity_id
_entity_poly.type
_entity_poly.pdbx_seq_one_letter_code
_entity_poly.pdbx_strand_id
1 'polypeptide(L)'
;MQKHGFPLTIDDIRRVAYHFAEQLKLKHKFNANIQKAGYDWFHSFLSRNRDLSIRKTETVSLARGLGMNRVEVASYFDLLGSVLEENNLFNNPGSIYNVDETGLQLNNRTGYVVAQKGSKDVHALSSGEKGETISVIASYNA
;
A
#
# COMPACT_ATOMS: atom_id res chain seq x y z
N MET A 1 -1.23 12.20 -8.12
CA MET A 1 -0.17 11.25 -7.76
C MET A 1 -0.68 10.20 -6.78
N GLN A 2 -1.00 10.56 -5.52
CA GLN A 2 -1.57 9.61 -4.55
C GLN A 2 -2.86 8.90 -5.02
N LYS A 3 -3.84 9.64 -5.57
CA LYS A 3 -5.11 9.06 -6.08
C LYS A 3 -4.96 8.01 -7.19
N HIS A 4 -3.78 7.91 -7.80
CA HIS A 4 -3.48 6.96 -8.87
C HIS A 4 -2.48 5.87 -8.43
N GLY A 5 -2.24 5.69 -7.12
CA GLY A 5 -1.37 4.63 -6.60
C GLY A 5 0.14 4.93 -6.62
N PHE A 6 0.51 6.19 -6.89
CA PHE A 6 1.91 6.66 -6.88
C PHE A 6 2.10 7.74 -5.80
N PRO A 7 2.13 7.39 -4.51
CA PRO A 7 2.44 8.33 -3.46
C PRO A 7 3.94 8.71 -3.50
N LEU A 8 4.24 9.99 -3.26
CA LEU A 8 5.62 10.48 -3.28
C LEU A 8 6.31 10.22 -1.94
N THR A 9 7.56 9.80 -2.00
CA THR A 9 8.40 9.70 -0.80
C THR A 9 8.91 11.08 -0.37
N ILE A 10 9.44 11.16 0.86
CA ILE A 10 10.12 12.36 1.37
C ILE A 10 11.23 12.79 0.41
N ASP A 11 11.97 11.82 -0.13
CA ASP A 11 13.09 12.06 -1.02
C ASP A 11 12.66 12.58 -2.40
N ASP A 12 11.54 12.09 -2.93
CA ASP A 12 10.98 12.59 -4.19
C ASP A 12 10.56 14.05 -4.06
N ILE A 13 9.89 14.41 -2.97
CA ILE A 13 9.47 15.81 -2.72
C ILE A 13 10.69 16.72 -2.63
N ARG A 14 11.75 16.27 -1.96
CA ARG A 14 12.99 17.04 -1.82
C ARG A 14 13.73 17.20 -3.15
N ARG A 15 13.69 16.20 -4.04
CA ARG A 15 14.22 16.29 -5.42
C ARG A 15 13.41 17.25 -6.27
N VAL A 16 12.07 17.11 -6.25
CA VAL A 16 11.16 17.98 -7.01
C VAL A 16 11.35 19.43 -6.58
N ALA A 17 11.48 19.71 -5.29
CA ALA A 17 11.73 21.05 -4.79
C ALA A 17 13.04 21.66 -5.30
N TYR A 18 14.11 20.86 -5.40
CA TYR A 18 15.38 21.29 -5.99
C TYR A 18 15.22 21.64 -7.46
N HIS A 19 14.68 20.72 -8.27
CA HIS A 19 14.51 20.93 -9.71
C HIS A 19 13.58 22.11 -10.01
N PHE A 20 12.52 22.28 -9.22
CA PHE A 20 11.60 23.40 -9.36
C PHE A 20 12.30 24.75 -9.10
N ALA A 21 13.17 24.80 -8.09
CA ALA A 21 13.91 26.02 -7.77
C ALA A 21 14.96 26.36 -8.84
N GLU A 22 15.66 25.35 -9.39
CA GLU A 22 16.59 25.50 -10.52
C GLU A 22 15.88 25.96 -11.79
N GLN A 23 14.75 25.34 -12.15
CA GLN A 23 13.95 25.71 -13.34
C GLN A 23 13.45 27.14 -13.27
N LEU A 24 13.01 27.58 -12.09
CA LEU A 24 12.57 28.96 -11.84
C LEU A 24 13.72 29.93 -11.59
N LYS A 25 14.99 29.46 -11.62
CA LYS A 25 16.19 30.24 -11.34
C LYS A 25 16.13 30.99 -10.00
N LEU A 26 15.51 30.37 -9.00
CA LEU A 26 15.39 30.93 -7.67
C LEU A 26 16.68 30.75 -6.90
N LYS A 27 17.09 31.77 -6.14
CA LYS A 27 18.23 31.65 -5.24
C LYS A 27 17.89 30.69 -4.09
N HIS A 28 18.63 29.58 -3.98
CA HIS A 28 18.46 28.60 -2.90
C HIS A 28 19.79 28.13 -2.34
N LYS A 29 19.73 27.50 -1.15
CA LYS A 29 20.88 26.87 -0.47
C LYS A 29 20.84 25.35 -0.53
N PHE A 30 20.07 24.79 -1.45
CA PHE A 30 19.97 23.33 -1.61
C PHE A 30 21.30 22.74 -2.09
N ASN A 31 21.50 21.46 -1.80
CA ASN A 31 22.74 20.78 -2.14
C ASN A 31 22.73 20.42 -3.64
N ALA A 32 23.59 21.06 -4.42
CA ALA A 32 23.69 20.85 -5.86
C ALA A 32 24.31 19.50 -6.25
N ASN A 33 25.19 18.93 -5.40
CA ASN A 33 25.80 17.62 -5.65
C ASN A 33 24.78 16.49 -5.49
N ILE A 34 23.91 16.59 -4.49
CA ILE A 34 22.87 15.59 -4.19
C ILE A 34 21.58 15.87 -4.97
N GLN A 35 21.41 17.11 -5.47
CA GLN A 35 20.23 17.61 -6.18
C GLN A 35 18.94 17.47 -5.37
N LYS A 36 19.01 17.84 -4.08
CA LYS A 36 17.89 17.72 -3.13
C LYS A 36 17.83 18.88 -2.16
N ALA A 37 16.62 19.25 -1.78
CA ALA A 37 16.37 20.10 -0.63
C ALA A 37 16.75 19.41 0.69
N GLY A 38 17.10 20.19 1.72
CA GLY A 38 17.43 19.68 3.05
C GLY A 38 16.22 19.16 3.82
N TYR A 39 16.46 18.42 4.91
CA TYR A 39 15.39 17.94 5.79
C TYR A 39 14.67 19.09 6.51
N ASP A 40 15.37 20.16 6.90
CA ASP A 40 14.75 21.31 7.56
C ASP A 40 13.77 22.04 6.63
N TRP A 41 14.12 22.14 5.35
CA TRP A 41 13.21 22.67 4.34
C TRP A 41 11.95 21.80 4.22
N PHE A 42 12.11 20.48 4.23
CA PHE A 42 10.99 19.55 4.15
C PHE A 42 10.05 19.64 5.37
N HIS A 43 10.61 19.71 6.59
CA HIS A 43 9.80 19.94 7.80
C HIS A 43 9.06 21.27 7.75
N SER A 44 9.73 22.33 7.29
CA SER A 44 9.11 23.64 7.08
C SER A 44 8.03 23.62 5.99
N PHE A 45 8.19 22.78 4.97
CA PHE A 45 7.18 22.57 3.93
C PHE A 45 5.94 21.89 4.50
N LEU A 46 6.10 20.83 5.31
CA LEU A 46 4.97 20.17 5.97
C LEU A 46 4.28 21.07 6.99
N SER A 47 5.01 21.90 7.74
CA SER A 47 4.40 22.81 8.71
C SER A 47 3.53 23.89 8.07
N ARG A 48 3.88 24.33 6.85
CA ARG A 48 3.07 25.24 6.02
C ARG A 48 1.89 24.55 5.34
N ASN A 49 1.99 23.25 5.06
CA ASN A 49 0.97 22.47 4.38
C ASN A 49 0.36 21.43 5.34
N ARG A 50 -0.46 21.91 6.28
CA ARG A 50 -1.02 21.08 7.38
C ARG A 50 -1.99 19.98 6.92
N ASP A 51 -2.42 20.05 5.67
CA ASP A 51 -3.25 19.04 5.01
C ASP A 51 -2.44 17.83 4.52
N LEU A 52 -1.12 17.84 4.68
CA LEU A 52 -0.23 16.73 4.37
C LEU A 52 0.25 16.04 5.65
N SER A 53 0.45 14.72 5.55
CA SER A 53 0.98 13.91 6.64
C SER A 53 1.87 12.81 6.11
N ILE A 54 2.84 12.38 6.92
CA ILE A 54 3.66 11.21 6.62
C ILE A 54 2.85 9.96 6.97
N ARG A 55 2.78 9.01 6.04
CA ARG A 55 2.09 7.73 6.19
C ARG A 55 3.01 6.58 5.84
N LYS A 56 2.83 5.45 6.54
CA LYS A 56 3.43 4.18 6.17
C LYS A 56 2.59 3.59 5.02
N THR A 57 3.23 3.20 3.93
CA THR A 57 2.52 2.56 2.81
C THR A 57 2.08 1.16 3.20
N GLU A 58 0.86 0.78 2.83
CA GLU A 58 0.43 -0.61 2.88
C GLU A 58 0.50 -1.20 1.48
N THR A 59 1.18 -2.35 1.37
CA THR A 59 1.26 -3.10 0.12
C THR A 59 -0.05 -3.85 -0.06
N VAL A 60 -0.97 -3.29 -0.84
CA VAL A 60 -2.11 -4.05 -1.36
C VAL A 60 -1.72 -4.63 -2.71
N SER A 61 -1.82 -5.95 -2.84
CA SER A 61 -1.55 -6.60 -4.13
C SER A 61 -2.57 -6.15 -5.16
N LEU A 62 -2.11 -5.82 -6.37
CA LEU A 62 -2.94 -5.45 -7.52
C LEU A 62 -4.07 -6.48 -7.76
N ALA A 63 -3.76 -7.76 -7.55
CA ALA A 63 -4.71 -8.87 -7.67
C ALA A 63 -5.91 -8.74 -6.72
N ARG A 64 -5.71 -8.31 -5.46
CA ARG A 64 -6.83 -8.06 -4.53
C ARG A 64 -7.69 -6.89 -4.99
N GLY A 65 -7.06 -5.82 -5.48
CA GLY A 65 -7.79 -4.66 -6.02
C GLY A 65 -8.67 -5.01 -7.23
N LEU A 66 -8.21 -5.92 -8.09
CA LEU A 66 -8.94 -6.37 -9.28
C LEU A 66 -10.01 -7.44 -8.96
N GLY A 67 -9.75 -8.31 -7.99
CA GLY A 67 -10.67 -9.38 -7.58
C GLY A 67 -11.88 -8.92 -6.76
N MET A 68 -11.81 -7.74 -6.13
CA MET A 68 -12.94 -7.17 -5.38
C MET A 68 -13.94 -6.43 -6.29
N ASN A 69 -14.43 -7.10 -7.33
CA ASN A 69 -15.52 -6.57 -8.17
C ASN A 69 -16.83 -7.33 -7.92
N ARG A 70 -17.96 -6.67 -8.19
CA ARG A 70 -19.29 -7.21 -7.85
C ARG A 70 -19.59 -8.55 -8.51
N VAL A 71 -19.09 -8.77 -9.73
CA VAL A 71 -19.36 -10.00 -10.50
C VAL A 71 -18.60 -11.17 -9.88
N GLU A 72 -17.31 -10.99 -9.60
CA GLU A 72 -16.48 -12.02 -8.96
C GLU A 72 -17.00 -12.37 -7.56
N VAL A 73 -17.36 -11.35 -6.77
CA VAL A 73 -17.90 -11.57 -5.42
C VAL A 73 -19.25 -12.31 -5.47
N ALA A 74 -20.13 -11.96 -6.41
CA ALA A 74 -21.41 -12.66 -6.56
C ALA A 74 -21.18 -14.13 -6.95
N SER A 75 -20.38 -14.38 -7.99
CA SER A 75 -20.05 -15.75 -8.45
C SER A 75 -19.44 -16.60 -7.34
N TYR A 76 -18.60 -16.01 -6.49
CA TYR A 76 -18.03 -16.70 -5.32
C TYR A 76 -19.11 -17.15 -4.33
N PHE A 77 -20.04 -16.27 -3.96
CA PHE A 77 -21.08 -16.62 -2.98
C PHE A 77 -22.14 -17.57 -3.55
N ASP A 78 -22.43 -17.47 -4.85
CA ASP A 78 -23.31 -18.42 -5.54
C ASP A 78 -22.70 -19.83 -5.51
N LEU A 79 -21.41 -19.96 -5.83
CA LEU A 79 -20.68 -21.23 -5.76
C LEU A 79 -20.58 -21.76 -4.32
N LEU A 80 -20.28 -20.89 -3.35
CA LEU A 80 -20.22 -21.28 -1.95
C LEU A 80 -21.58 -21.84 -1.49
N GLY A 81 -22.67 -21.16 -1.85
CA GLY A 81 -24.03 -21.61 -1.56
C GLY A 81 -24.33 -23.00 -2.13
N SER A 82 -24.03 -23.22 -3.42
CA SER A 82 -24.30 -24.50 -4.08
C SER A 82 -23.47 -25.64 -3.45
N VAL A 83 -22.19 -25.40 -3.16
CA VAL A 83 -21.31 -26.40 -2.52
C VAL A 83 -21.79 -26.75 -1.12
N LEU A 84 -22.22 -25.76 -0.32
CA LEU A 84 -22.77 -26.00 1.02
C LEU A 84 -24.07 -26.80 0.97
N GLU A 85 -24.92 -26.56 -0.03
CA GLU A 85 -26.17 -27.29 -0.25
C GLU A 85 -25.91 -28.74 -0.66
N GLU A 86 -25.10 -28.95 -1.70
CA GLU A 86 -24.74 -30.27 -2.24
C GLU A 86 -24.13 -31.20 -1.18
N ASN A 87 -23.36 -30.63 -0.25
CA ASN A 87 -22.65 -31.38 0.79
C ASN A 87 -23.39 -31.37 2.15
N ASN A 88 -24.59 -30.80 2.24
CA ASN A 88 -25.38 -30.68 3.47
C ASN A 88 -24.63 -30.02 4.65
N LEU A 89 -23.81 -29.01 4.34
CA LEU A 89 -22.89 -28.38 5.31
C LEU A 89 -23.49 -27.18 6.03
N PHE A 90 -24.64 -26.64 5.58
CA PHE A 90 -25.28 -25.47 6.21
C PHE A 90 -25.52 -25.61 7.72
N ASN A 91 -25.85 -26.82 8.18
CA ASN A 91 -26.11 -27.12 9.59
C ASN A 91 -24.96 -27.90 10.25
N ASN A 92 -23.82 -28.05 9.59
CA ASN A 92 -22.69 -28.83 10.08
C ASN A 92 -21.35 -28.09 9.86
N PRO A 93 -21.16 -26.92 10.49
CA PRO A 93 -19.96 -26.10 10.33
C PRO A 93 -18.70 -26.82 10.82
N GLY A 94 -18.82 -27.73 11.81
CA GLY A 94 -17.69 -28.52 12.32
C GLY A 94 -17.08 -29.49 11.32
N SER A 95 -17.69 -29.66 10.13
CA SER A 95 -17.10 -30.43 9.03
C SER A 95 -16.42 -29.54 7.97
N ILE A 96 -16.39 -28.22 8.18
CA ILE A 96 -15.76 -27.26 7.28
C ILE A 96 -14.39 -26.88 7.84
N TYR A 97 -13.34 -27.22 7.09
CA TYR A 97 -11.97 -26.83 7.42
C TYR A 97 -11.54 -25.72 6.48
N ASN A 98 -11.23 -24.55 7.02
CA ASN A 98 -10.62 -23.48 6.24
C ASN A 98 -9.12 -23.68 6.22
N VAL A 99 -8.50 -23.57 5.05
CA VAL A 99 -7.06 -23.64 4.86
C VAL A 99 -6.63 -22.38 4.12
N ASP A 100 -5.67 -21.67 4.66
CA ASP A 100 -5.12 -20.48 4.02
C ASP A 100 -3.60 -20.45 4.12
N GLU A 101 -2.97 -19.86 3.10
CA GLU A 101 -1.53 -19.60 3.07
C GLU A 101 -1.28 -18.11 3.27
N THR A 102 -0.46 -17.77 4.26
CA THR A 102 0.04 -16.41 4.44
C THR A 102 1.54 -16.34 4.18
N GLY A 103 1.94 -15.42 3.31
CA GLY A 103 3.35 -15.05 3.12
C GLY A 103 3.78 -14.00 4.15
N LEU A 104 4.69 -14.37 5.05
CA LEU A 104 5.35 -13.45 5.98
C LEU A 104 6.61 -12.90 5.32
N GLN A 105 6.50 -11.71 4.74
CA GLN A 105 7.67 -11.04 4.15
C GLN A 105 8.61 -10.53 5.24
N LEU A 106 9.86 -11.00 5.26
CA LEU A 106 10.89 -10.55 6.19
C LEU A 106 11.48 -9.19 5.79
N ASN A 107 11.30 -8.77 4.53
CA ASN A 107 11.53 -7.40 4.10
C ASN A 107 10.23 -6.59 4.14
N ASN A 108 9.97 -5.99 5.30
CA ASN A 108 8.92 -4.98 5.45
C ASN A 108 9.47 -3.55 5.53
N ARG A 109 10.42 -3.18 4.65
CA ARG A 109 10.71 -1.76 4.44
C ARG A 109 9.61 -1.12 3.59
N THR A 110 8.40 -1.09 4.14
CA THR A 110 7.34 -0.20 3.66
C THR A 110 7.83 1.23 3.85
N GLY A 111 7.99 1.94 2.74
CA GLY A 111 8.50 3.30 2.75
C GLY A 111 7.54 4.26 3.45
N TYR A 112 8.08 5.36 3.95
CA TYR A 112 7.28 6.50 4.37
C TYR A 112 6.99 7.37 3.16
N VAL A 113 5.71 7.66 2.93
CA VAL A 113 5.24 8.54 1.86
C VAL A 113 4.49 9.71 2.44
N VAL A 114 4.42 10.79 1.67
CA VAL A 114 3.62 11.97 2.03
C VAL A 114 2.26 11.85 1.34
N ALA A 115 1.21 11.90 2.14
CA ALA A 115 -0.17 11.74 1.71
C ALA A 115 -1.06 12.80 2.35
N GLN A 116 -2.23 13.03 1.76
CA GLN A 116 -3.23 13.94 2.34
C GLN A 116 -3.67 13.43 3.73
N LYS A 117 -3.70 14.33 4.71
CA LYS A 117 -4.10 14.06 6.08
C LYS A 117 -5.54 13.52 6.09
N GLY A 118 -5.75 12.42 6.82
CA GLY A 118 -7.03 11.71 6.84
C GLY A 118 -7.20 10.63 5.77
N SER A 119 -6.26 10.50 4.82
CA SER A 119 -6.23 9.36 3.90
C SER A 119 -6.01 8.07 4.69
N LYS A 120 -6.93 7.12 4.52
CA LYS A 120 -6.85 5.76 5.07
C LYS A 120 -6.11 4.83 4.10
N ASP A 121 -6.35 5.00 2.81
CA ASP A 121 -5.82 4.14 1.76
C ASP A 121 -4.64 4.82 1.06
N VAL A 122 -3.42 4.44 1.45
CA VAL A 122 -2.18 4.88 0.79
C VAL A 122 -1.45 3.65 0.28
N HIS A 123 -1.91 3.18 -0.88
CA HIS A 123 -1.31 2.04 -1.56
C HIS A 123 -0.12 2.52 -2.39
N ALA A 124 1.02 1.88 -2.20
CA ALA A 124 2.15 1.98 -3.11
C ALA A 124 2.23 0.66 -3.88
N LEU A 125 2.16 0.75 -5.20
CA LEU A 125 2.42 -0.37 -6.09
C LEU A 125 3.90 -0.73 -5.98
N SER A 126 4.25 -1.83 -5.33
CA SER A 126 5.62 -2.32 -5.32
C SER A 126 5.91 -3.16 -6.56
N SER A 127 7.02 -2.87 -7.23
CA SER A 127 7.59 -3.72 -8.27
C SER A 127 8.51 -4.74 -7.62
N GLY A 128 7.96 -5.90 -7.27
CA GLY A 128 8.72 -7.09 -6.91
C GLY A 128 8.88 -7.31 -5.40
N GLU A 129 8.52 -8.52 -4.97
CA GLU A 129 8.83 -9.09 -3.66
C GLU A 129 10.34 -9.27 -3.52
N LYS A 130 11.07 -8.19 -3.22
CA LYS A 130 12.50 -8.29 -2.93
C LYS A 130 12.70 -8.63 -1.46
N GLY A 131 12.39 -9.84 -1.04
CA GLY A 131 12.66 -10.31 0.31
C GLY A 131 12.54 -11.83 0.44
N GLU A 132 13.19 -12.40 1.45
CA GLU A 132 12.86 -13.75 1.90
C GLU A 132 11.43 -13.74 2.47
N THR A 133 10.58 -14.61 1.94
CA THR A 133 9.19 -14.77 2.38
C THR A 133 9.07 -16.12 3.06
N ILE A 134 8.59 -16.14 4.31
CA ILE A 134 8.20 -17.39 4.97
C ILE A 134 6.74 -17.63 4.66
N SER A 135 6.43 -18.70 3.93
CA SER A 135 5.06 -19.15 3.75
C SER A 135 4.60 -19.97 4.96
N VAL A 136 3.45 -19.61 5.51
CA VAL A 136 2.77 -20.37 6.57
C VAL A 136 1.43 -20.83 6.03
N ILE A 137 1.24 -22.15 5.99
CA ILE A 137 -0.06 -22.76 5.71
C ILE A 137 -0.70 -23.10 7.05
N ALA A 138 -1.91 -22.61 7.27
CA ALA A 138 -2.68 -22.91 8.47
C ALA A 138 -4.06 -23.45 8.09
N SER A 139 -4.49 -24.49 8.79
CA SER A 139 -5.84 -25.02 8.69
C SER A 139 -6.56 -24.86 10.02
N TYR A 140 -7.79 -24.38 10.00
CA TYR A 140 -8.63 -24.31 11.19
C TYR A 140 -10.06 -24.76 10.91
N ASN A 141 -10.71 -25.20 11.97
CA ASN A 141 -12.12 -25.55 12.02
C ASN A 141 -12.74 -24.69 13.14
N ALA A 142 -13.97 -24.22 12.95
CA ALA A 142 -14.63 -23.26 13.85
C ALA A 142 -15.34 -23.95 15.02
#